data_AF-A0A443SE62-F1
#
_entry.id   AF-A0A443SE62-F1
#
_cell.length_a   1.000
_cell.length_b   1.000
_cell.length_c   1.000
_cell.angle_alpha   90.00
_cell.angle_beta   90.00
_cell.angle_gamma   90.00
#
_symmetry.space_group_name_H-M   'P 1'
#
loop_
_entity.id
_entity.type
_entity.pdbx_description
1 polymer ?
#
loop_
_entity_poly.entity_id
_entity_poly.type
_entity_poly.pdbx_seq_one_letter_code
_entity_poly.pdbx_strand_id
1 'polypeptide(L)'
;MLRLHLYSQTASSVEIWTHSESDDVKGEANRWQNGSAFIGYYEMPFKVSFEAFIDNTNSNNSFVAIDQIEFKHCEYSIIENVACKQNEFKCQNGVCIDKIFVCDFTNDCGDNSDEIRCENYRRCGFVNKECKGWKIEEEHDDTVWKVSSTGLSLSTEPTRDHTSNWKWSYYLLFRAQHKSWSNEFISNKVSYNEKCSLRFYYYLCSESAAFLDILVNSNNERKLLETIVCNERTLQFKRKIVHFSATTNDSFVVKFVARFDAIDSRCNYIAIDDISFTPECFQSANDAHNNRVHIILLLPIYIIIISDSII
;
A
#
# COMPACT_ATOMS: atom_id res chain seq x y z
N MET A 1 -5.82 9.16 27.73
CA MET A 1 -5.57 8.58 26.40
C MET A 1 -6.91 8.27 25.76
N LEU A 2 -7.07 8.60 24.48
CA LEU A 2 -8.26 8.29 23.69
C LEU A 2 -7.85 7.43 22.50
N ARG A 3 -8.57 6.35 22.25
CA ARG A 3 -8.38 5.45 21.12
C ARG A 3 -9.64 5.39 20.28
N LEU A 4 -9.47 5.24 18.98
CA LEU A 4 -10.54 5.00 18.04
C LEU A 4 -10.36 3.61 17.43
N HIS A 5 -11.41 2.81 17.54
CA HIS A 5 -11.47 1.45 17.06
C HIS A 5 -12.50 1.29 15.96
N LEU A 6 -12.16 0.45 14.99
CA LEU A 6 -13.03 0.07 13.88
C LEU A 6 -13.44 -1.40 14.03
N TYR A 7 -14.72 -1.68 13.82
CA TYR A 7 -15.34 -2.99 13.92
C TYR A 7 -16.00 -3.34 12.59
N SER A 8 -15.64 -4.47 11.99
CA SER A 8 -16.46 -5.09 10.94
C SER A 8 -17.34 -6.17 11.56
N GLN A 9 -18.46 -6.50 10.91
CA GLN A 9 -19.41 -7.49 11.45
C GLN A 9 -18.81 -8.90 11.65
N THR A 10 -17.63 -9.18 11.08
CA THR A 10 -16.98 -10.50 11.09
C THR A 10 -15.62 -10.54 11.80
N ALA A 11 -15.10 -9.41 12.30
CA ALA A 11 -13.76 -9.33 12.88
C ALA A 11 -13.70 -8.69 14.27
N SER A 12 -12.61 -8.98 14.99
CA SER A 12 -12.21 -8.24 16.21
C SER A 12 -11.93 -6.77 15.90
N SER A 13 -12.13 -5.89 16.88
CA SER A 13 -11.83 -4.47 16.75
C SER A 13 -10.37 -4.19 16.41
N VAL A 14 -10.14 -3.17 15.59
CA VAL A 14 -8.80 -2.70 15.24
C VAL A 14 -8.63 -1.23 15.61
N GLU A 15 -7.54 -0.90 16.30
CA GLU A 15 -7.18 0.48 16.62
C GLU A 15 -6.73 1.19 15.33
N ILE A 16 -7.40 2.29 14.97
CA ILE A 16 -7.09 3.10 13.77
C ILE A 16 -6.58 4.49 14.10
N TRP A 17 -6.71 4.92 15.35
CA TRP A 17 -6.18 6.19 15.82
C TRP A 17 -6.03 6.17 17.34
N THR A 18 -5.03 6.87 17.86
CA THR A 18 -4.75 6.98 19.28
C THR A 18 -4.12 8.34 19.58
N HIS A 19 -4.50 8.92 20.70
CA HIS A 19 -3.96 10.18 21.21
C HIS A 19 -3.80 10.11 22.72
N SER A 20 -2.68 10.60 23.23
CA SER A 20 -2.38 10.66 24.65
C SER A 20 -1.92 12.05 25.07
N GLU A 21 -2.08 12.39 26.35
CA GLU A 21 -1.62 13.67 26.89
C GLU A 21 -0.10 13.87 26.72
N SER A 22 0.68 12.78 26.67
CA SER A 22 2.11 12.86 26.35
C SER A 22 2.40 13.27 24.91
N ASP A 23 1.43 13.14 24.01
CA ASP A 23 1.53 13.62 22.62
C ASP A 23 1.22 15.13 22.53
N ASP A 24 0.64 15.74 23.58
CA ASP A 24 0.31 17.17 23.58
C ASP A 24 1.57 18.03 23.75
N VAL A 25 1.57 19.19 23.08
CA VAL A 25 2.58 20.22 23.32
C VAL A 25 2.48 20.69 24.77
N LYS A 26 3.61 20.76 25.47
CA LYS A 26 3.68 21.22 26.87
C LYS A 26 2.94 22.56 27.03
N GLY A 27 1.87 22.55 27.83
CA GLY A 27 1.03 23.73 28.09
C GLY A 27 -0.30 23.76 27.32
N GLU A 28 -0.61 22.76 26.47
CA GLU A 28 -1.83 22.71 25.67
C GLU A 28 -2.83 21.59 26.01
N ALA A 29 -2.57 20.79 27.06
CA ALA A 29 -3.34 19.61 27.47
C ALA A 29 -4.85 19.81 27.76
N ASN A 30 -5.37 21.04 27.65
CA ASN A 30 -6.78 21.40 27.86
C ASN A 30 -7.40 22.14 26.65
N ARG A 31 -6.90 21.91 25.43
CA ARG A 31 -7.45 22.49 24.20
C ARG A 31 -8.06 21.42 23.30
N TRP A 32 -9.04 21.81 22.49
CA TRP A 32 -9.57 20.94 21.45
C TRP A 32 -8.47 20.58 20.46
N GLN A 33 -8.28 19.28 20.26
CA GLN A 33 -7.35 18.72 19.28
C GLN A 33 -8.14 18.11 18.13
N ASN A 34 -7.71 18.37 16.90
CA ASN A 34 -8.32 17.75 15.72
C ASN A 34 -7.70 16.37 15.50
N GLY A 35 -8.52 15.33 15.46
CA GLY A 35 -8.12 13.96 15.16
C GLY A 35 -8.70 13.49 13.83
N SER A 36 -7.88 12.86 13.00
CA SER A 36 -8.34 12.22 11.77
C SER A 36 -7.80 10.80 11.67
N ALA A 37 -8.66 9.87 11.31
CA ALA A 37 -8.30 8.48 11.06
C ALA A 37 -8.78 8.08 9.67
N PHE A 38 -7.94 7.35 8.93
CA PHE A 38 -8.34 6.77 7.67
C PHE A 38 -9.02 5.41 7.90
N ILE A 39 -10.23 5.27 7.37
CA ILE A 39 -11.04 4.07 7.55
C ILE A 39 -10.65 3.00 6.52
N GLY A 40 -10.37 3.44 5.29
CA GLY A 40 -10.16 2.57 4.13
C GLY A 40 -11.47 2.09 3.51
N TYR A 41 -11.35 1.25 2.48
CA TYR A 41 -12.50 0.61 1.84
C TYR A 41 -13.01 -0.56 2.68
N TYR A 42 -14.34 -0.65 2.80
CA TYR A 42 -15.04 -1.75 3.45
C TYR A 42 -16.24 -2.15 2.59
N GLU A 43 -16.22 -3.38 2.11
CA GLU A 43 -17.33 -3.95 1.33
C GLU A 43 -18.59 -4.16 2.19
N MET A 44 -18.42 -4.32 3.51
CA MET A 44 -19.51 -4.54 4.47
C MET A 44 -19.64 -3.37 5.45
N PRO A 45 -20.84 -3.11 6.01
CA PRO A 45 -21.02 -2.06 7.02
C PRO A 45 -20.07 -2.25 8.21
N PHE A 46 -19.48 -1.15 8.66
CA PHE A 46 -18.58 -1.10 9.80
C PHE A 46 -19.15 -0.23 10.93
N LYS A 47 -18.60 -0.37 12.12
CA LYS A 47 -18.87 0.47 13.29
C LYS A 47 -17.56 1.08 13.79
N VAL A 48 -17.60 2.36 14.15
CA VAL A 48 -16.52 3.04 14.89
C VAL A 48 -16.86 3.09 16.38
N SER A 49 -15.86 2.97 17.25
CA SER A 49 -16.00 3.12 18.70
C SER A 49 -14.83 3.91 19.27
N PHE A 50 -15.14 4.84 20.15
CA PHE A 50 -14.15 5.56 20.93
C PHE A 50 -13.95 4.87 22.28
N GLU A 51 -12.70 4.66 22.68
CA GLU A 51 -12.32 4.08 23.97
C GLU A 51 -11.40 5.07 24.71
N ALA A 52 -11.84 5.56 25.86
CA ALA A 52 -11.06 6.48 26.69
C ALA A 52 -10.44 5.72 27.86
N PHE A 53 -9.13 5.86 28.03
CA PHE A 53 -8.39 5.39 29.20
C PHE A 53 -7.93 6.58 30.04
N ILE A 54 -8.36 6.59 31.30
CA ILE A 54 -8.03 7.61 32.30
C ILE A 54 -7.25 6.93 33.42
N ASP A 55 -5.99 7.32 33.60
CA ASP A 55 -5.17 6.84 34.71
C ASP A 55 -5.62 7.53 36.01
N ASN A 56 -6.24 6.78 36.91
CA ASN A 56 -6.86 7.27 38.14
C ASN A 56 -5.87 7.53 39.28
N THR A 57 -4.56 7.46 39.01
CA THR A 57 -3.56 7.49 40.09
C THR A 57 -3.35 8.86 40.73
N ASN A 58 -3.76 10.00 40.14
CA ASN A 58 -3.43 11.33 40.70
C ASN A 58 -4.41 12.50 40.50
N SER A 59 -5.65 12.34 39.99
CA SER A 59 -6.57 13.49 39.94
C SER A 59 -8.05 13.10 39.91
N ASN A 60 -8.88 13.84 40.67
CA ASN A 60 -10.35 13.73 40.62
C ASN A 60 -10.97 14.41 39.39
N ASN A 61 -10.14 15.02 38.51
CA ASN A 61 -10.58 15.91 37.43
C ASN A 61 -10.00 15.51 36.05
N SER A 62 -9.87 14.22 35.79
CA SER A 62 -9.46 13.73 34.47
C SER A 62 -10.70 13.47 33.61
N PHE A 63 -10.78 14.07 32.43
CA PHE A 63 -11.91 13.90 31.51
C PHE A 63 -11.42 13.78 30.06
N VAL A 64 -12.28 13.21 29.21
CA VAL A 64 -12.11 13.20 27.76
C VAL A 64 -13.42 13.70 27.15
N ALA A 65 -13.32 14.66 26.24
CA ALA A 65 -14.45 15.19 25.49
C ALA A 65 -14.23 14.97 24.00
N ILE A 66 -15.31 14.65 23.28
CA ILE A 66 -15.31 14.44 21.83
C ILE A 66 -16.45 15.30 21.29
N ASP A 67 -16.17 16.04 20.24
CA ASP A 67 -17.16 16.85 19.52
C ASP A 67 -16.89 16.76 18.01
N GLN A 68 -17.89 17.09 17.20
CA GLN A 68 -17.82 17.21 15.74
C GLN A 68 -17.22 16.00 15.00
N ILE A 69 -17.97 14.89 14.98
CA ILE A 69 -17.59 13.70 14.21
C ILE A 69 -18.10 13.83 12.77
N GLU A 70 -17.20 13.72 11.80
CA GLU A 70 -17.50 13.83 10.37
C GLU A 70 -16.89 12.65 9.58
N PHE A 71 -17.67 12.05 8.68
CA PHE A 71 -17.17 11.09 7.69
C PHE A 71 -16.93 11.82 6.36
N LYS A 72 -15.68 11.84 5.90
CA LYS A 72 -15.30 12.51 4.65
C LYS A 72 -15.11 11.48 3.54
N HIS A 73 -15.83 11.64 2.43
CA HIS A 73 -15.72 10.79 1.25
C HIS A 73 -16.02 9.30 1.50
N CYS A 74 -16.95 8.99 2.42
CA CYS A 74 -17.42 7.61 2.67
C CYS A 74 -18.65 7.23 1.83
N GLU A 75 -19.09 8.10 0.91
CA GLU A 75 -20.24 7.89 0.04
C GLU A 75 -19.78 7.50 -1.37
N TYR A 76 -20.47 6.53 -1.99
CA TYR A 76 -20.27 6.21 -3.40
C TYR A 76 -20.87 7.30 -4.29
N SER A 77 -20.03 7.94 -5.10
CA SER A 77 -20.49 8.83 -6.16
C SER A 77 -20.74 8.02 -7.44
N ILE A 78 -22.01 7.85 -7.80
CA ILE A 78 -22.39 7.25 -9.09
C ILE A 78 -22.30 8.36 -10.14
N ILE A 79 -21.32 8.26 -11.05
CA ILE A 79 -21.26 9.14 -12.21
C ILE A 79 -21.73 8.33 -13.42
N GLU A 80 -22.97 8.56 -13.86
CA GLU A 80 -23.48 7.92 -15.07
C GLU A 80 -22.88 8.58 -16.33
N ASN A 81 -22.29 7.74 -17.19
CA ASN A 81 -21.99 8.01 -18.60
C ASN A 81 -21.03 9.18 -18.90
N VAL A 82 -19.87 9.20 -18.25
CA VAL A 82 -18.73 9.99 -18.73
C VAL A 82 -17.83 9.12 -19.61
N ALA A 83 -17.45 9.63 -20.78
CA ALA A 83 -16.39 9.03 -21.58
C ALA A 83 -15.04 9.31 -20.90
N CYS A 84 -14.33 8.26 -20.49
CA CYS A 84 -13.02 8.41 -19.86
C CYS A 84 -11.99 8.99 -20.85
N LYS A 85 -11.03 9.74 -20.33
CA LYS A 85 -9.90 10.25 -21.12
C LYS A 85 -8.99 9.11 -21.55
N GLN A 86 -8.11 9.39 -22.51
CA GLN A 86 -7.18 8.39 -23.07
C GLN A 86 -6.28 7.70 -22.02
N ASN A 87 -5.92 8.41 -20.94
CA ASN A 87 -5.07 7.91 -19.86
C ASN A 87 -5.86 7.38 -18.65
N GLU A 88 -7.19 7.28 -18.77
CA GLU A 88 -8.07 6.79 -17.72
C GLU A 88 -8.55 5.36 -18.04
N PHE A 89 -8.80 4.58 -16.99
CA PHE A 89 -9.45 3.28 -17.01
C PHE A 89 -10.92 3.45 -16.63
N LYS A 90 -11.81 2.78 -17.36
CA LYS A 90 -13.25 2.79 -17.08
C LYS A 90 -13.63 1.60 -16.22
N CYS A 91 -14.02 1.87 -14.99
CA CYS A 91 -14.55 0.91 -14.04
C CYS A 91 -15.88 0.31 -14.53
N GLN A 92 -16.27 -0.84 -13.98
CA GLN A 92 -17.53 -1.51 -14.34
C GLN A 92 -18.77 -0.70 -13.91
N ASN A 93 -18.67 0.07 -12.83
CA ASN A 93 -19.66 1.03 -12.36
C ASN A 93 -19.67 2.36 -13.13
N GLY A 94 -18.79 2.53 -14.12
CA GLY A 94 -18.71 3.72 -14.97
C GLY A 94 -17.79 4.83 -14.47
N VAL A 95 -17.19 4.72 -13.28
CA VAL A 95 -16.18 5.65 -12.78
C VAL A 95 -14.92 5.59 -13.67
N CYS A 96 -14.28 6.73 -13.87
CA CYS A 96 -12.99 6.81 -14.57
C CYS A 96 -11.89 7.06 -13.54
N ILE A 97 -10.89 6.19 -13.50
CA ILE A 97 -9.68 6.34 -12.67
C ILE A 97 -8.45 6.50 -13.57
N ASP A 98 -7.35 7.05 -13.06
CA ASP A 98 -6.09 7.06 -13.81
C ASP A 98 -5.58 5.61 -14.01
N LYS A 99 -5.09 5.28 -15.20
CA LYS A 99 -4.51 3.96 -15.49
C LYS A 99 -3.36 3.59 -14.55
N ILE A 100 -2.68 4.57 -13.95
CA ILE A 100 -1.63 4.32 -12.97
C ILE A 100 -2.14 3.65 -11.69
N PHE A 101 -3.45 3.69 -11.43
CA PHE A 101 -4.07 3.07 -10.24
C PHE A 101 -4.58 1.65 -10.49
N VAL A 102 -4.64 1.21 -11.76
CA VAL A 102 -5.08 -0.16 -12.08
C VAL A 102 -4.09 -1.18 -11.52
N CYS A 103 -4.61 -2.21 -10.86
CA CYS A 103 -3.83 -3.32 -10.32
C CYS A 103 -2.73 -2.86 -9.36
N ASP A 104 -3.05 -1.92 -8.45
CA ASP A 104 -2.15 -1.38 -7.44
C ASP A 104 -2.49 -1.81 -6.00
N PHE A 105 -3.41 -2.77 -5.84
CA PHE A 105 -3.99 -3.27 -4.57
C PHE A 105 -5.01 -2.34 -3.91
N THR A 106 -5.36 -1.23 -4.56
CA THR A 106 -6.38 -0.30 -4.06
C THR A 106 -7.63 -0.43 -4.90
N ASN A 107 -8.78 -0.49 -4.25
CA ASN A 107 -10.06 -0.39 -4.94
C ASN A 107 -10.37 1.09 -5.23
N ASP A 108 -9.72 1.68 -6.24
CA ASP A 108 -9.95 3.07 -6.65
C ASP A 108 -11.28 3.21 -7.42
N CYS A 109 -11.77 2.15 -8.07
CA CYS A 109 -13.08 2.13 -8.70
C CYS A 109 -14.25 2.14 -7.71
N GLY A 110 -14.02 1.69 -6.47
CA GLY A 110 -15.05 1.36 -5.51
C GLY A 110 -15.76 0.02 -5.80
N ASP A 111 -15.93 -0.42 -7.04
CA ASP A 111 -16.50 -1.74 -7.34
C ASP A 111 -15.44 -2.86 -7.53
N ASN A 112 -14.19 -2.55 -7.24
CA ASN A 112 -13.00 -3.41 -7.35
C ASN A 112 -12.68 -3.86 -8.78
N SER A 113 -13.29 -3.26 -9.80
CA SER A 113 -13.11 -3.68 -11.20
C SER A 113 -11.73 -3.35 -11.78
N ASP A 114 -11.00 -2.40 -11.19
CA ASP A 114 -9.60 -2.06 -11.45
C ASP A 114 -8.59 -3.09 -10.90
N GLU A 115 -9.01 -3.94 -9.97
CA GLU A 115 -8.18 -4.98 -9.37
C GLU A 115 -8.45 -6.37 -9.99
N ILE A 116 -9.23 -6.43 -11.07
CA ILE A 116 -9.56 -7.66 -11.80
C ILE A 116 -8.68 -7.77 -13.06
N ARG A 117 -8.04 -8.94 -13.28
CA ARG A 117 -7.12 -9.27 -14.39
C ARG A 117 -5.78 -8.52 -14.38
N CYS A 118 -5.00 -8.80 -13.35
CA CYS A 118 -3.70 -8.18 -13.12
C CYS A 118 -2.51 -9.09 -13.48
N GLU A 119 -2.67 -10.03 -14.41
CA GLU A 119 -1.67 -11.05 -14.73
C GLU A 119 -0.37 -10.44 -15.30
N ASN A 120 -0.48 -9.29 -15.97
CA ASN A 120 0.65 -8.56 -16.54
C ASN A 120 1.33 -7.60 -15.55
N TYR A 121 0.80 -7.48 -14.33
CA TYR A 121 1.37 -6.62 -13.30
C TYR A 121 2.26 -7.45 -12.37
N ARG A 122 3.45 -6.92 -12.06
CA ARG A 122 4.29 -7.50 -11.00
C ARG A 122 3.86 -6.90 -9.68
N ARG A 123 3.15 -7.70 -8.89
CA ARG A 123 2.51 -7.31 -7.64
C ARG A 123 2.97 -8.16 -6.47
N CYS A 124 3.09 -7.56 -5.30
CA CYS A 124 3.47 -8.20 -4.06
C CYS A 124 2.79 -7.51 -2.86
N GLY A 125 1.80 -8.19 -2.27
CA GLY A 125 1.14 -7.82 -1.01
C GLY A 125 1.33 -8.88 0.08
N PHE A 126 2.46 -9.59 0.06
CA PHE A 126 2.93 -10.52 1.11
C PHE A 126 1.98 -11.64 1.60
N VAL A 127 0.90 -11.96 0.87
CA VAL A 127 -0.16 -12.92 1.25
C VAL A 127 0.36 -14.27 1.79
N ASN A 128 1.49 -14.77 1.27
CA ASN A 128 2.11 -16.04 1.69
C ASN A 128 3.42 -15.84 2.48
N LYS A 129 3.61 -14.70 3.16
CA LYS A 129 4.87 -14.28 3.79
C LYS A 129 6.06 -14.15 2.82
N GLU A 130 5.76 -14.05 1.54
CA GLU A 130 6.76 -13.98 0.47
C GLU A 130 6.42 -12.87 -0.50
N CYS A 131 7.49 -12.34 -1.13
CA CYS A 131 7.39 -11.31 -2.14
C CYS A 131 8.13 -11.76 -3.39
N LYS A 132 7.42 -12.39 -4.33
CA LYS A 132 8.04 -12.96 -5.53
C LYS A 132 8.77 -11.88 -6.33
N GLY A 133 10.04 -12.11 -6.59
CA GLY A 133 10.90 -11.17 -7.30
C GLY A 133 11.41 -10.04 -6.43
N TRP A 134 11.34 -10.17 -5.12
CA TRP A 134 12.07 -9.36 -4.16
C TRP A 134 12.86 -10.27 -3.23
N LYS A 135 14.00 -9.78 -2.74
CA LYS A 135 14.86 -10.48 -1.79
C LYS A 135 15.35 -9.51 -0.74
N ILE A 136 15.46 -10.02 0.48
CA ILE A 136 16.13 -9.33 1.57
C ILE A 136 17.59 -9.79 1.53
N GLU A 137 18.54 -8.87 1.48
CA GLU A 137 19.95 -9.25 1.53
C GLU A 137 20.27 -9.89 2.88
N GLU A 138 20.79 -11.13 2.87
CA GLU A 138 21.03 -11.87 4.12
C GLU A 138 22.12 -11.18 4.94
N GLU A 139 21.74 -10.71 6.13
CA GLU A 139 22.64 -10.23 7.17
C GLU A 139 22.28 -11.00 8.46
N HIS A 140 23.28 -11.28 9.30
CA HIS A 140 23.11 -12.13 10.51
C HIS A 140 22.58 -11.36 11.74
N ASP A 141 21.93 -10.21 11.57
CA ASP A 141 21.68 -9.24 12.65
C ASP A 141 20.22 -8.71 12.68
N ASP A 142 19.89 -7.89 13.68
CA ASP A 142 18.58 -7.24 13.83
C ASP A 142 18.28 -6.14 12.79
N THR A 143 19.22 -5.86 11.90
CA THR A 143 19.15 -4.88 10.79
C THR A 143 18.24 -5.28 9.64
N VAL A 144 17.66 -6.47 9.70
CA VAL A 144 17.04 -7.13 8.56
C VAL A 144 15.56 -6.77 8.47
N TRP A 145 15.10 -6.35 7.29
CA TRP A 145 13.67 -6.28 6.96
C TRP A 145 12.98 -7.63 7.23
N LYS A 146 11.82 -7.61 7.87
CA LYS A 146 11.08 -8.83 8.22
C LYS A 146 9.66 -8.74 7.69
N VAL A 147 9.15 -9.83 7.16
CA VAL A 147 7.72 -9.92 6.86
C VAL A 147 6.99 -10.12 8.20
N SER A 148 6.20 -9.14 8.60
CA SER A 148 5.42 -9.14 9.84
C SER A 148 3.94 -9.29 9.53
N SER A 149 3.20 -9.88 10.47
CA SER A 149 1.74 -9.80 10.50
C SER A 149 1.28 -8.53 11.22
N THR A 150 0.02 -8.16 11.08
CA THR A 150 -0.56 -7.00 11.79
C THR A 150 -0.29 -7.00 13.29
N GLY A 151 0.10 -5.84 13.82
CA GLY A 151 0.36 -5.65 15.23
C GLY A 151 -0.87 -5.54 16.12
N LEU A 152 -0.59 -5.60 17.42
CA LEU A 152 -1.60 -5.38 18.47
C LEU A 152 -1.77 -3.89 18.83
N SER A 153 -0.80 -3.02 18.50
CA SER A 153 -0.77 -1.60 18.87
C SER A 153 -0.02 -0.74 17.86
N LEU A 154 -0.58 0.42 17.51
CA LEU A 154 0.05 1.42 16.61
C LEU A 154 1.35 1.98 17.19
N SER A 155 1.53 1.90 18.51
CA SER A 155 2.78 2.29 19.16
C SER A 155 3.94 1.35 18.88
N THR A 156 3.69 0.14 18.36
CA THR A 156 4.74 -0.86 18.10
C THR A 156 4.88 -1.19 16.62
N GLU A 157 3.78 -1.35 15.90
CA GLU A 157 3.77 -1.66 14.46
C GLU A 157 2.38 -1.33 13.88
N PRO A 158 2.18 -1.32 12.55
CA PRO A 158 0.86 -1.09 11.99
C PRO A 158 -0.13 -2.17 12.45
N THR A 159 -1.31 -1.76 12.88
CA THR A 159 -2.36 -2.68 13.37
C THR A 159 -3.16 -3.33 12.24
N ARG A 160 -2.86 -2.94 10.99
CA ARG A 160 -3.57 -3.30 9.77
C ARG A 160 -2.56 -3.40 8.65
N ASP A 161 -2.80 -4.30 7.71
CA ASP A 161 -2.20 -4.24 6.38
C ASP A 161 -2.95 -3.22 5.53
N HIS A 162 -2.39 -2.85 4.37
CA HIS A 162 -3.08 -1.96 3.45
C HIS A 162 -4.17 -2.69 2.63
N THR A 163 -3.83 -3.79 1.93
CA THR A 163 -4.75 -4.50 1.01
C THR A 163 -6.03 -4.97 1.67
N SER A 164 -5.92 -5.84 2.68
CA SER A 164 -7.08 -6.52 3.22
C SER A 164 -7.73 -5.71 4.33
N ASN A 165 -6.98 -4.82 4.99
CA ASN A 165 -7.42 -4.03 6.14
C ASN A 165 -7.71 -4.90 7.39
N TRP A 166 -7.20 -6.14 7.44
CA TRP A 166 -7.58 -7.23 8.38
C TRP A 166 -6.38 -7.76 9.19
N LYS A 167 -6.67 -8.38 10.33
CA LYS A 167 -5.69 -8.84 11.35
C LYS A 167 -4.79 -10.04 10.94
N TRP A 168 -4.90 -10.57 9.73
CA TRP A 168 -4.18 -11.78 9.30
C TRP A 168 -3.37 -11.62 8.02
N SER A 169 -3.22 -10.39 7.56
CA SER A 169 -2.38 -10.08 6.42
C SER A 169 -0.99 -9.62 6.86
N TYR A 170 -0.10 -9.51 5.89
CA TYR A 170 1.32 -9.34 6.09
C TYR A 170 1.82 -8.11 5.35
N TYR A 171 2.86 -7.49 5.90
CA TYR A 171 3.61 -6.40 5.28
C TYR A 171 5.09 -6.57 5.60
N LEU A 172 5.95 -5.82 4.92
CA LEU A 172 7.37 -5.76 5.25
C LEU A 172 7.59 -4.72 6.35
N LEU A 173 8.34 -5.06 7.39
CA LEU A 173 8.60 -4.21 8.55
C LEU A 173 10.09 -4.15 8.85
N PHE A 174 10.59 -2.96 9.12
CA PHE A 174 11.88 -2.76 9.76
C PHE A 174 11.67 -1.93 11.04
N ARG A 175 12.29 -2.37 12.14
CA ARG A 175 12.29 -1.66 13.42
C ARG A 175 13.72 -1.37 13.84
N ALA A 176 14.04 -0.11 14.09
CA ALA A 176 15.34 0.26 14.64
C ALA A 176 15.37 -0.11 16.13
N GLN A 177 16.23 -1.07 16.50
CA GLN A 177 16.44 -1.50 17.89
C GLN A 177 17.89 -1.34 18.33
N HIS A 178 18.85 -1.86 17.56
CA HIS A 178 20.28 -1.68 17.83
C HIS A 178 21.00 -0.83 16.79
N LYS A 179 20.51 -0.80 15.54
CA LYS A 179 21.04 0.07 14.48
C LYS A 179 19.98 1.04 13.95
N SER A 180 20.47 2.18 13.48
CA SER A 180 19.68 3.25 12.90
C SER A 180 19.39 3.06 11.41
N TRP A 181 19.79 1.95 10.79
CA TRP A 181 19.51 1.69 9.38
C TRP A 181 19.24 0.20 9.12
N SER A 182 18.48 -0.07 8.05
CA SER A 182 18.20 -1.42 7.58
C SER A 182 19.24 -1.91 6.58
N ASN A 183 19.24 -3.22 6.32
CA ASN A 183 19.77 -3.78 5.09
C ASN A 183 18.91 -3.38 3.85
N GLU A 184 19.31 -3.85 2.68
CA GLU A 184 18.62 -3.56 1.42
C GLU A 184 17.52 -4.61 1.14
N PHE A 185 16.30 -4.12 0.90
CA PHE A 185 15.24 -4.93 0.30
C PHE A 185 15.20 -4.68 -1.21
N ILE A 186 15.54 -5.71 -1.99
CA ILE A 186 16.01 -5.58 -3.38
C ILE A 186 15.03 -6.25 -4.33
N SER A 187 14.65 -5.57 -5.41
CA SER A 187 13.84 -6.13 -6.48
C SER A 187 14.65 -7.02 -7.43
N ASN A 188 13.95 -7.85 -8.20
CA ASN A 188 14.47 -8.42 -9.42
C ASN A 188 14.84 -7.32 -10.42
N LYS A 189 15.62 -7.69 -11.43
CA LYS A 189 15.95 -6.79 -12.53
C LYS A 189 14.68 -6.32 -13.23
N VAL A 190 14.58 -5.00 -13.35
CA VAL A 190 13.57 -4.28 -14.11
C VAL A 190 14.21 -3.91 -15.44
N SER A 191 13.50 -4.17 -16.53
CA SER A 191 13.92 -3.84 -17.89
C SER A 191 12.72 -3.29 -18.61
N TYR A 192 12.78 -2.01 -18.96
CA TYR A 192 11.67 -1.31 -19.60
C TYR A 192 12.13 -0.75 -20.95
N ASN A 193 11.17 -0.53 -21.85
CA ASN A 193 11.41 0.19 -23.11
C ASN A 193 10.89 1.64 -23.09
N GLU A 194 10.02 1.98 -22.15
CA GLU A 194 9.39 3.30 -22.00
C GLU A 194 9.30 3.76 -20.53
N LYS A 195 8.68 4.92 -20.27
CA LYS A 195 8.40 5.36 -18.90
C LYS A 195 7.58 4.31 -18.16
N CYS A 196 8.01 3.93 -16.96
CA CYS A 196 7.29 2.98 -16.12
C CYS A 196 7.31 3.45 -14.66
N SER A 197 6.45 2.91 -13.79
CA SER A 197 6.36 3.38 -12.40
C SER A 197 6.34 2.23 -11.39
N LEU A 198 6.93 2.48 -10.23
CA LEU A 198 6.78 1.68 -9.01
C LEU A 198 5.75 2.35 -8.11
N ARG A 199 4.86 1.56 -7.54
CA ARG A 199 3.82 1.96 -6.60
C ARG A 199 3.94 1.08 -5.36
N PHE A 200 3.76 1.67 -4.19
CA PHE A 200 3.74 0.93 -2.93
C PHE A 200 3.06 1.75 -1.86
N TYR A 201 2.66 1.08 -0.79
CA TYR A 201 2.18 1.71 0.42
C TYR A 201 3.25 1.69 1.50
N TYR A 202 3.31 2.76 2.29
CA TYR A 202 4.30 2.86 3.36
C TYR A 202 3.69 3.46 4.63
N TYR A 203 4.25 3.08 5.77
CA TYR A 203 3.94 3.64 7.07
C TYR A 203 5.25 3.97 7.78
N LEU A 204 5.43 5.21 8.23
CA LEU A 204 6.59 5.62 9.02
C LEU A 204 6.14 6.03 10.42
N CYS A 205 6.78 5.45 11.44
CA CYS A 205 6.64 5.83 12.84
C CYS A 205 8.03 6.23 13.36
N SER A 206 8.21 7.50 13.73
CA SER A 206 9.39 7.95 14.49
C SER A 206 8.99 9.06 15.46
N GLU A 207 9.54 9.03 16.67
CA GLU A 207 9.54 10.17 17.60
C GLU A 207 10.65 11.20 17.26
N SER A 208 11.60 10.81 16.41
CA SER A 208 12.62 11.69 15.81
C SER A 208 12.38 11.75 14.30
N ALA A 209 13.43 11.75 13.48
CA ALA A 209 13.28 11.59 12.03
C ALA A 209 13.48 10.13 11.60
N ALA A 210 12.64 9.70 10.66
CA ALA A 210 12.82 8.46 9.90
C ALA A 210 12.78 8.75 8.40
N PHE A 211 13.53 7.95 7.66
CA PHE A 211 13.75 8.10 6.23
C PHE A 211 13.58 6.75 5.54
N LEU A 212 12.78 6.71 4.48
CA LEU A 212 12.73 5.59 3.56
C LEU A 212 13.34 6.03 2.22
N ASP A 213 14.53 5.52 1.93
CA ASP A 213 15.27 5.79 0.71
C ASP A 213 14.93 4.75 -0.36
N ILE A 214 14.61 5.23 -1.56
CA ILE A 214 14.37 4.42 -2.75
C ILE A 214 15.55 4.64 -3.70
N LEU A 215 16.33 3.58 -3.89
CA LEU A 215 17.54 3.61 -4.70
C LEU A 215 17.39 2.74 -5.94
N VAL A 216 18.12 3.09 -6.99
CA VAL A 216 18.26 2.29 -8.19
C VAL A 216 19.73 1.99 -8.42
N ASN A 217 20.02 0.72 -8.74
CA ASN A 217 21.33 0.27 -9.15
C ASN A 217 21.29 -0.19 -10.62
N SER A 218 22.10 0.45 -11.46
CA SER A 218 22.29 0.11 -12.89
C SER A 218 23.78 0.13 -13.21
N ASN A 219 24.32 -0.89 -13.90
CA ASN A 219 25.75 -0.96 -14.29
C ASN A 219 26.76 -0.59 -13.18
N ASN A 220 26.52 -1.04 -11.95
CA ASN A 220 27.29 -0.69 -10.74
C ASN A 220 27.22 0.78 -10.28
N GLU A 221 26.45 1.63 -10.94
CA GLU A 221 26.10 2.94 -10.44
C GLU A 221 24.90 2.85 -9.49
N ARG A 222 25.03 3.49 -8.32
CA ARG A 222 23.96 3.62 -7.33
C ARG A 222 23.41 5.04 -7.40
N LYS A 223 22.11 5.17 -7.63
CA LYS A 223 21.40 6.46 -7.69
C LYS A 223 20.28 6.48 -6.65
N LEU A 224 20.27 7.50 -5.79
CA LEU A 224 19.11 7.81 -4.95
C LEU A 224 18.04 8.46 -5.84
N LEU A 225 16.85 7.88 -5.89
CA LEU A 225 15.74 8.45 -6.65
C LEU A 225 14.86 9.33 -5.78
N GLU A 226 14.57 8.87 -4.57
CA GLU A 226 13.59 9.49 -3.70
C GLU A 226 13.92 9.17 -2.24
N THR A 227 13.67 10.13 -1.35
CA THR A 227 13.69 9.94 0.10
C THR A 227 12.35 10.39 0.68
N ILE A 228 11.66 9.49 1.35
CA ILE A 228 10.44 9.79 2.09
C ILE A 228 10.82 10.07 3.54
N VAL A 229 10.41 11.23 4.06
CA VAL A 229 10.71 11.66 5.44
C VAL A 229 9.46 11.60 6.31
N CYS A 230 9.60 11.07 7.52
CA CYS A 230 8.57 11.16 8.55
C CYS A 230 8.55 12.57 9.16
N ASN A 231 7.77 13.47 8.57
CA ASN A 231 7.62 14.84 9.09
C ASN A 231 6.53 14.95 10.18
N GLU A 232 5.55 14.04 10.16
CA GLU A 232 4.42 13.99 11.09
C GLU A 232 4.07 12.52 11.34
N ARG A 233 3.59 12.18 12.54
CA ARG A 233 3.16 10.81 12.86
C ARG A 233 1.92 10.47 12.05
N THR A 234 2.09 9.73 10.96
CA THR A 234 0.99 9.31 10.10
C THR A 234 0.47 7.98 10.59
N LEU A 235 -0.76 7.97 11.12
CA LEU A 235 -1.42 6.75 11.61
C LEU A 235 -2.09 5.94 10.49
N GLN A 236 -1.59 6.05 9.26
CA GLN A 236 -2.12 5.36 8.08
C GLN A 236 -1.02 5.05 7.06
N PHE A 237 -1.21 3.98 6.29
CA PHE A 237 -0.41 3.73 5.10
C PHE A 237 -0.66 4.83 4.07
N LYS A 238 0.41 5.32 3.44
CA LYS A 238 0.37 6.30 2.36
C LYS A 238 0.82 5.65 1.06
N ARG A 239 0.10 5.93 -0.04
CA ARG A 239 0.51 5.53 -1.39
C ARG A 239 1.69 6.38 -1.85
N LYS A 240 2.76 5.75 -2.34
CA LYS A 240 3.85 6.40 -3.07
C LYS A 240 3.91 5.89 -4.49
N ILE A 241 4.16 6.81 -5.42
CA ILE A 241 4.47 6.51 -6.82
C ILE A 241 5.87 7.06 -7.12
N VAL A 242 6.71 6.22 -7.70
CA VAL A 242 8.06 6.55 -8.16
C VAL A 242 8.11 6.30 -9.66
N HIS A 243 8.35 7.35 -10.44
CA HIS A 243 8.42 7.28 -11.89
C HIS A 243 9.86 7.03 -12.36
N PHE A 244 10.04 6.09 -13.29
CA PHE A 244 11.31 5.82 -13.95
C PHE A 244 11.29 6.37 -15.39
N SER A 245 12.40 6.97 -15.82
CA SER A 245 12.55 7.61 -17.13
C SER A 245 13.75 7.09 -17.92
N ALA A 246 13.59 6.98 -19.25
CA ALA A 246 14.42 6.31 -20.27
C ALA A 246 15.90 6.67 -20.42
N THR A 247 16.53 7.34 -19.45
CA THR A 247 18.00 7.56 -19.47
C THR A 247 18.79 6.34 -18.98
N THR A 248 18.13 5.23 -18.64
CA THR A 248 18.77 3.96 -18.30
C THR A 248 18.52 2.97 -19.42
N ASN A 249 19.42 2.89 -20.40
CA ASN A 249 19.36 1.89 -21.48
C ASN A 249 19.69 0.46 -20.99
N ASP A 250 19.74 0.27 -19.67
CA ASP A 250 20.26 -0.90 -18.99
C ASP A 250 19.28 -1.34 -17.90
N SER A 251 19.17 -2.66 -17.73
CA SER A 251 18.37 -3.25 -16.67
C SER A 251 18.88 -2.79 -15.30
N PHE A 252 17.98 -2.48 -14.38
CA PHE A 252 18.31 -2.02 -13.04
C PHE A 252 17.56 -2.77 -11.95
N VAL A 253 17.98 -2.62 -10.70
CA VAL A 253 17.26 -3.12 -9.53
C VAL A 253 16.84 -1.94 -8.65
N VAL A 254 15.65 -2.04 -8.05
CA VAL A 254 15.16 -1.10 -7.06
C VAL A 254 15.51 -1.61 -5.67
N LYS A 255 15.85 -0.70 -4.75
CA LYS A 255 16.22 -1.02 -3.38
C LYS A 255 15.52 -0.09 -2.41
N PHE A 256 14.98 -0.67 -1.34
CA PHE A 256 14.47 0.07 -0.19
C PHE A 256 15.46 0.00 0.98
N VAL A 257 15.74 1.16 1.57
CA VAL A 257 16.58 1.28 2.76
C VAL A 257 15.91 2.21 3.77
N ALA A 258 15.71 1.73 4.99
CA ALA A 258 15.19 2.52 6.09
C ALA A 258 16.35 3.12 6.90
N ARG A 259 16.19 4.35 7.37
CA ARG A 259 17.11 5.03 8.29
C ARG A 259 16.35 5.81 9.36
N PHE A 260 16.95 5.96 10.52
CA PHE A 260 16.41 6.68 11.68
C PHE A 260 17.50 7.59 12.27
N ASP A 261 17.12 8.74 12.80
CA ASP A 261 18.08 9.61 13.51
C ASP A 261 18.32 9.17 14.95
N ALA A 262 17.36 8.46 15.57
CA ALA A 262 17.45 7.95 16.93
C ALA A 262 16.88 6.52 17.02
N ILE A 263 17.39 5.72 17.97
CA ILE A 263 17.12 4.27 18.04
C ILE A 263 16.21 3.91 19.24
N ASP A 264 15.86 4.85 20.12
CA ASP A 264 15.23 4.54 21.42
C ASP A 264 13.80 5.09 21.57
N SER A 265 12.87 4.58 20.75
CA SER A 265 11.44 4.86 20.88
C SER A 265 10.63 3.61 20.55
N ARG A 266 9.44 3.48 21.17
CA ARG A 266 8.47 2.44 20.83
C ARG A 266 7.98 2.58 19.38
N CYS A 267 7.89 3.82 18.90
CA CYS A 267 7.52 4.22 17.56
C CYS A 267 8.80 4.53 16.76
N ASN A 268 9.58 3.51 16.40
CA ASN A 268 10.74 3.63 15.50
C ASN A 268 10.75 2.46 14.50
N TYR A 269 9.77 2.49 13.59
CA TYR A 269 9.62 1.45 12.57
C TYR A 269 9.11 2.03 11.25
N ILE A 270 9.48 1.36 10.15
CA ILE A 270 8.97 1.61 8.81
C ILE A 270 8.31 0.32 8.32
N ALA A 271 7.08 0.43 7.83
CA ALA A 271 6.42 -0.66 7.13
C ALA A 271 6.21 -0.30 5.66
N ILE A 272 6.30 -1.32 4.79
CA ILE A 272 6.06 -1.24 3.36
C ILE A 272 5.09 -2.36 3.01
N ASP A 273 4.09 -2.04 2.20
CA ASP A 273 3.11 -2.99 1.74
C ASP A 273 2.75 -2.74 0.27
N ASP A 274 2.07 -3.71 -0.35
CA ASP A 274 1.39 -3.54 -1.63
C ASP A 274 2.26 -2.97 -2.75
N ILE A 275 3.39 -3.62 -2.95
CA ILE A 275 4.37 -3.23 -3.94
C ILE A 275 3.89 -3.68 -5.31
N SER A 276 3.75 -2.75 -6.25
CA SER A 276 3.36 -3.07 -7.62
C SER A 276 4.12 -2.21 -8.63
N PHE A 277 4.49 -2.83 -9.75
CA PHE A 277 5.01 -2.11 -10.90
C PHE A 277 3.94 -2.01 -11.99
N THR A 278 3.94 -0.90 -12.71
CA THR A 278 3.17 -0.77 -13.95
C THR A 278 3.72 -1.75 -15.01
N PRO A 279 2.88 -2.27 -15.91
CA PRO A 279 3.25 -3.38 -16.79
C PRO A 279 4.41 -3.01 -17.74
N GLU A 280 4.61 -1.73 -18.05
CA GLU A 280 5.69 -1.23 -18.89
C GLU A 280 7.09 -1.52 -18.32
N CYS A 281 7.19 -1.77 -17.00
CA CYS A 281 8.47 -2.07 -16.34
C CYS A 281 9.07 -3.44 -16.73
N PHE A 282 8.32 -4.30 -17.42
CA PHE A 282 8.76 -5.66 -17.77
C PHE A 282 8.42 -6.07 -19.21
N GLN A 283 8.03 -5.13 -20.06
CA GLN A 283 7.75 -5.42 -21.47
C GLN A 283 9.06 -5.48 -22.26
N SER A 284 9.36 -6.64 -22.86
CA SER A 284 10.43 -6.75 -23.84
C SER A 284 9.98 -6.18 -25.19
N ALA A 285 10.90 -5.64 -26.01
CA ALA A 285 10.55 -5.03 -27.31
C ALA A 285 9.87 -6.01 -28.29
N ASN A 286 9.91 -7.32 -28.00
CA ASN A 286 9.36 -8.37 -28.83
C ASN A 286 7.90 -8.75 -28.48
N ASP A 287 7.37 -8.32 -27.34
CA ASP A 287 6.00 -8.67 -26.91
C ASP A 287 4.93 -7.72 -27.49
N ALA A 288 5.33 -6.51 -27.94
CA ALA A 288 4.44 -5.55 -28.57
C ALA A 288 3.87 -6.04 -29.93
N HIS A 289 4.51 -7.03 -30.57
CA HIS A 289 4.10 -7.55 -31.87
C HIS A 289 3.20 -8.79 -31.81
N ASN A 290 2.96 -9.37 -30.63
CA ASN A 290 2.25 -10.65 -30.49
C ASN A 290 0.87 -10.56 -29.83
N ASN A 291 0.29 -9.36 -29.71
CA ASN A 291 -1.14 -9.19 -29.42
C ASN A 291 -2.01 -9.56 -30.64
N ARG A 292 -1.89 -10.80 -31.13
CA ARG A 292 -2.97 -11.44 -31.88
C ARG A 292 -3.96 -11.98 -30.86
N VAL A 293 -5.04 -11.21 -30.65
CA VAL A 293 -6.23 -11.71 -29.97
C VAL A 293 -6.75 -12.90 -30.78
N HIS A 294 -6.57 -14.12 -30.28
CA HIS A 294 -7.26 -15.29 -30.80
C HIS A 294 -8.73 -15.19 -30.38
N ILE A 295 -9.53 -14.53 -31.22
CA ILE A 295 -10.99 -14.59 -31.11
C ILE A 295 -11.40 -16.00 -31.58
N ILE A 296 -11.57 -16.92 -30.63
CA ILE A 296 -12.20 -18.21 -30.90
C ILE A 296 -13.70 -17.96 -30.98
N LEU A 297 -14.19 -17.69 -32.20
CA LEU A 297 -15.61 -17.74 -32.49
C LEU A 297 -16.01 -19.22 -32.56
N LEU A 298 -16.67 -19.73 -31.51
CA LEU A 298 -17.38 -21.00 -31.56
C LEU A 298 -18.67 -20.81 -32.36
N LEU A 299 -18.55 -20.72 -33.69
CA LEU A 299 -19.69 -20.89 -34.58
C LEU A 299 -19.77 -22.37 -35.00
N PRO A 300 -20.95 -23.02 -34.90
CA PRO A 300 -21.10 -24.39 -35.34
C PRO A 300 -20.91 -24.48 -36.86
N ILE A 301 -19.89 -25.24 -37.29
CA ILE A 301 -19.65 -25.55 -38.69
C ILE A 301 -20.67 -26.63 -39.11
N TYR A 302 -21.64 -26.27 -39.94
CA TYR A 302 -22.50 -27.24 -40.62
C TYR A 302 -21.77 -27.76 -41.87
N ILE A 303 -21.35 -29.03 -41.83
CA ILE A 303 -20.81 -29.73 -43.00
C ILE A 303 -21.98 -30.40 -43.73
N ILE A 304 -22.31 -29.91 -44.93
CA ILE A 304 -23.21 -30.59 -45.85
C ILE A 304 -22.36 -31.54 -46.70
N ILE A 305 -22.56 -32.85 -46.53
CA ILE A 305 -21.97 -33.87 -47.39
C ILE A 305 -22.95 -34.10 -48.54
N ILE A 306 -22.58 -33.70 -49.75
CA ILE A 306 -23.30 -34.08 -50.98
C ILE A 306 -22.67 -35.39 -51.46
N SER A 307 -23.44 -36.49 -51.38
CA SER A 307 -23.07 -37.75 -52.02
C SER A 307 -23.69 -37.81 -53.41
N ASP A 308 -22.88 -37.75 -54.46
CA ASP A 308 -23.29 -38.24 -55.76
C ASP A 308 -22.70 -39.65 -55.95
N SER A 309 -23.60 -40.63 -55.91
CA SER A 309 -23.35 -42.03 -56.19
C SER A 309 -23.31 -42.24 -57.71
N ILE A 310 -22.15 -42.69 -58.18
CA ILE A 310 -21.82 -43.49 -59.37
C ILE A 310 -23.04 -43.98 -60.20
N ILE A 311 -23.10 -43.64 -61.50
CA ILE A 311 -22.76 -44.46 -62.70
C ILE A 311 -22.59 -43.50 -63.89
#